data_AF-A0A7W1AZQ8-F1
#
_entry.id   AF-A0A7W1AZQ8-F1
#
_cell.length_a   1.000
_cell.length_b   1.000
_cell.length_c   1.000
_cell.angle_alpha   90.00
_cell.angle_beta   90.00
_cell.angle_gamma   90.00
#
_symmetry.space_group_name_H-M   'P 1'
#
loop_
_entity.id
_entity.type
_entity.pdbx_description
1 polymer ?
#
loop_
_entity_poly.entity_id
_entity_poly.type
_entity_poly.pdbx_seq_one_letter_code
_entity_poly.pdbx_strand_id
1 'polypeptide(L)'
;MSGGLDRLAEMAGIEVDYLALSGETQRVSDDAKRAVLEAMGIPAGDEDEIAAALASLSPVELGPMQAPPGVSCFVPDWLREGRCWGATCQVYSLRSERNWGIGDFEDLARFAEIAAEAGADFVGVNPLHALFLAAPERDSPFSPSNRLFLNPLYIAVDKTPGCERLADALQPPPELRANEFIEYRQVASLKRKALDRLFRIQSDSEDESFAGFEHFCLERGQALYLHALFEALSEAMSQQGQGATWHGWPDEYRHPGTDSVRAFAEEQESLVVFHCWLQWIADRQLAAAQARALAAGMRIGLYLDLAVGVAPDGSATWSDRSLTAPKARIGAPPDYFNSVGQDWGLAPLSPASLVARDFEPYRASMDIVVRNAGAIRIDHAMSLYRLFWIAEGFSAADGAYVRYPFTRMLNALAAVSQARRTIVIGEDLGVVPSGFREVMRQVEIQSYRVLFFEKREDFFLPPEAYPCEALACVTTHDLHTLAGWWSGRDIDVRCEIGMVGDVEVPLLREARAHERRRLLGLLADKGLLPDAMRPVMRGEAEAPRDLPESVALALHRLVARAPSRLFAVPAEDLTGAMEQVNVPGTMDEHANWRRKLSIGLEDLASHGLFRAITAALREERPRPA
;
A
#
# COMPACT_ATOMS: atom_id res chain seq x y z
N MET A 1 -42.26 -1.20 -7.21
CA MET A 1 -41.68 -0.10 -8.00
C MET A 1 -40.16 -0.02 -7.76
N SER A 2 -39.44 -1.16 -7.81
CA SER A 2 -37.96 -1.21 -7.71
C SER A 2 -37.30 -1.84 -8.94
N GLY A 3 -38.05 -2.59 -9.76
CA GLY A 3 -37.46 -3.40 -10.84
C GLY A 3 -36.76 -2.61 -11.94
N GLY A 4 -37.18 -1.38 -12.23
CA GLY A 4 -36.50 -0.50 -13.18
C GLY A 4 -35.12 -0.06 -12.67
N LEU A 5 -35.09 0.46 -11.45
CA LEU A 5 -33.86 0.88 -10.78
C LEU A 5 -32.89 -0.29 -10.56
N ASP A 6 -33.40 -1.42 -10.07
CA ASP A 6 -32.59 -2.63 -9.83
C ASP A 6 -31.92 -3.10 -11.11
N ARG A 7 -32.69 -3.15 -12.20
CA ARG A 7 -32.16 -3.50 -13.52
C ARG A 7 -31.13 -2.48 -14.03
N LEU A 8 -31.37 -1.19 -13.82
CA LEU A 8 -30.43 -0.14 -14.22
C LEU A 8 -29.12 -0.26 -13.43
N ALA A 9 -29.22 -0.48 -12.11
CA ALA A 9 -28.08 -0.69 -11.22
C ALA A 9 -27.26 -1.92 -11.65
N GLU A 10 -27.92 -3.05 -11.91
CA GLU A 10 -27.26 -4.26 -12.42
C GLU A 10 -26.59 -4.03 -13.79
N MET A 11 -27.24 -3.31 -14.71
CA MET A 11 -26.66 -2.95 -16.01
C MET A 11 -25.42 -2.07 -15.90
N ALA A 12 -25.37 -1.18 -14.88
CA ALA A 12 -24.21 -0.36 -14.54
C ALA A 12 -23.14 -1.14 -13.75
N GLY A 13 -23.43 -2.37 -13.32
CA GLY A 13 -22.52 -3.24 -12.57
C GLY A 13 -22.55 -3.06 -11.05
N ILE A 14 -23.61 -2.47 -10.51
CA ILE A 14 -23.85 -2.39 -9.07
C ILE A 14 -24.44 -3.71 -8.58
N GLU A 15 -23.85 -4.32 -7.55
CA GLU A 15 -24.43 -5.47 -6.87
C GLU A 15 -25.58 -5.00 -5.98
N VAL A 16 -26.81 -5.32 -6.39
CA VAL A 16 -28.03 -4.93 -5.66
C VAL A 16 -28.20 -5.70 -4.34
N ASP A 17 -27.60 -6.88 -4.24
CA ASP A 17 -27.47 -7.69 -3.03
C ASP A 17 -26.02 -8.12 -2.85
N TYR A 18 -25.52 -8.17 -1.62
CA TYR A 18 -24.19 -8.70 -1.33
C TYR A 18 -24.18 -9.51 -0.02
N LEU A 19 -23.24 -10.45 0.08
CA LEU A 19 -23.02 -11.22 1.30
C LEU A 19 -22.12 -10.42 2.26
N ALA A 20 -22.64 -10.06 3.42
CA ALA A 20 -21.87 -9.44 4.49
C ALA A 20 -20.95 -10.47 5.17
N LEU A 21 -19.95 -9.99 5.91
CA LEU A 21 -19.02 -10.87 6.65
C LEU A 21 -19.76 -11.72 7.70
N SER A 22 -20.92 -11.26 8.19
CA SER A 22 -21.81 -12.02 9.08
C SER A 22 -22.40 -13.28 8.44
N GLY A 23 -22.33 -13.40 7.11
CA GLY A 23 -23.01 -14.46 6.35
C GLY A 23 -24.44 -14.12 5.96
N GLU A 24 -24.94 -12.94 6.30
CA GLU A 24 -26.27 -12.46 5.89
C GLU A 24 -26.20 -11.74 4.53
N THR A 25 -27.23 -11.92 3.70
CA THR A 25 -27.39 -11.15 2.47
C THR A 25 -27.96 -9.77 2.80
N GLN A 26 -27.25 -8.72 2.40
CA GLN A 26 -27.68 -7.33 2.52
C GLN A 26 -28.16 -6.79 1.17
N ARG A 27 -29.33 -6.14 1.18
CA ARG A 27 -29.92 -5.45 0.03
C ARG A 27 -29.48 -3.99 0.04
N VAL A 28 -28.95 -3.50 -1.07
CA VAL A 28 -28.60 -2.08 -1.22
C VAL A 28 -29.87 -1.23 -1.30
N SER A 29 -29.92 -0.13 -0.53
CA SER A 29 -31.08 0.76 -0.50
C SER A 29 -31.30 1.46 -1.85
N ASP A 30 -32.54 1.86 -2.11
CA ASP A 30 -32.92 2.60 -3.32
C ASP A 30 -32.20 3.94 -3.44
N ASP A 31 -31.94 4.61 -2.32
CA ASP A 31 -31.23 5.89 -2.27
C ASP A 31 -29.73 5.69 -2.57
N ALA A 32 -29.11 4.66 -2.00
CA ALA A 32 -27.72 4.33 -2.27
C ALA A 32 -27.50 3.95 -3.75
N LYS A 33 -28.40 3.15 -4.35
CA LYS A 33 -28.33 2.82 -5.78
C LYS A 33 -28.38 4.06 -6.65
N ARG A 34 -29.28 5.01 -6.37
CA ARG A 34 -29.36 6.28 -7.11
C ARG A 34 -28.11 7.12 -6.96
N ALA A 35 -27.59 7.24 -5.74
CA ALA A 35 -26.40 8.03 -5.48
C ALA A 35 -25.14 7.44 -6.16
N VAL A 36 -25.00 6.12 -6.16
CA VAL A 36 -23.91 5.44 -6.88
C VAL A 36 -24.07 5.60 -8.40
N LEU A 37 -25.28 5.44 -8.95
CA LEU A 37 -25.56 5.71 -10.37
C LEU A 37 -25.21 7.16 -10.75
N GLU A 38 -25.59 8.14 -9.92
CA GLU A 38 -25.24 9.54 -10.13
C GLU A 38 -23.73 9.76 -10.10
N ALA A 39 -23.02 9.10 -9.18
CA ALA A 39 -21.56 9.16 -9.12
C ALA A 39 -20.88 8.56 -10.37
N MET A 40 -21.54 7.62 -11.04
CA MET A 40 -21.14 7.07 -12.34
C MET A 40 -21.56 7.97 -13.53
N GLY A 41 -22.30 9.05 -13.28
CA GLY A 41 -22.83 9.95 -14.32
C GLY A 41 -24.10 9.43 -15.00
N ILE A 42 -24.83 8.51 -14.37
CA ILE A 42 -26.05 7.90 -14.88
C ILE A 42 -27.27 8.51 -14.15
N PRO A 43 -28.15 9.27 -14.83
CA PRO A 43 -29.37 9.81 -14.23
C PRO A 43 -30.32 8.70 -13.76
N ALA A 44 -30.84 8.84 -12.54
CA ALA A 44 -31.73 7.87 -11.91
C ALA A 44 -32.65 8.49 -10.84
N GLY A 45 -32.86 9.81 -10.89
CA GLY A 45 -33.63 10.57 -9.89
C GLY A 45 -35.12 10.22 -9.87
N ASP A 46 -35.69 9.87 -11.02
CA ASP A 46 -37.09 9.45 -11.17
C ASP A 46 -37.25 8.32 -12.21
N GLU A 47 -38.49 7.84 -12.40
CA GLU A 47 -38.80 6.74 -13.32
C GLU A 47 -38.59 7.09 -14.79
N ASP A 48 -38.73 8.36 -15.18
CA ASP A 48 -38.52 8.80 -16.57
C ASP A 48 -37.02 8.81 -16.89
N GLU A 49 -36.19 9.30 -15.97
CA GLU A 49 -34.73 9.21 -16.05
C GLU A 49 -34.26 7.75 -16.11
N ILE A 50 -34.80 6.89 -15.24
CA ILE A 50 -34.47 5.45 -15.23
C ILE A 50 -34.83 4.80 -16.57
N ALA A 51 -36.02 5.08 -17.10
CA ALA A 51 -36.45 4.52 -18.39
C ALA A 51 -35.57 4.99 -19.55
N ALA A 52 -35.19 6.28 -19.57
CA ALA A 52 -34.29 6.84 -20.57
C ALA A 52 -32.86 6.26 -20.47
N ALA A 53 -32.35 6.08 -19.25
CA ALA A 53 -31.05 5.46 -19.01
C ALA A 53 -31.05 4.00 -19.44
N LEU A 54 -32.09 3.22 -19.09
CA LEU A 54 -32.24 1.83 -19.53
C LEU A 54 -32.30 1.68 -21.07
N ALA A 55 -32.85 2.68 -21.77
CA ALA A 55 -32.94 2.66 -23.23
C ALA A 55 -31.61 2.98 -23.92
N SER A 56 -30.68 3.66 -23.25
CA SER A 56 -29.43 4.17 -23.83
C SER A 56 -28.17 3.47 -23.29
N LEU A 57 -28.19 2.95 -22.07
CA LEU A 57 -27.06 2.31 -21.42
C LEU A 57 -26.79 0.93 -22.02
N SER A 58 -25.56 0.71 -22.49
CA SER A 58 -25.08 -0.62 -22.81
C SER A 58 -24.62 -1.32 -21.54
N PRO A 59 -25.05 -2.57 -21.26
CA PRO A 59 -24.59 -3.31 -20.09
C PRO A 59 -23.07 -3.42 -20.05
N VAL A 60 -22.47 -3.23 -18.87
CA VAL A 60 -21.03 -3.39 -18.70
C VAL A 60 -20.67 -4.87 -18.82
N GLU A 61 -19.67 -5.19 -19.65
CA GLU A 61 -19.15 -6.56 -19.76
C GLU A 61 -18.25 -6.90 -18.57
N LEU A 62 -18.86 -7.36 -17.47
CA LEU A 62 -18.16 -7.61 -16.21
C LEU A 62 -17.30 -8.88 -16.19
N GLY A 63 -17.63 -9.86 -17.03
CA GLY A 63 -17.00 -11.19 -17.01
C GLY A 63 -17.43 -12.06 -15.81
N PRO A 64 -17.32 -13.40 -15.93
CA PRO A 64 -17.65 -14.34 -14.85
C PRO A 64 -16.53 -14.43 -13.79
N MET A 65 -16.84 -15.02 -12.63
CA MET A 65 -15.83 -15.44 -11.64
C MET A 65 -15.08 -16.69 -12.13
N GLN A 66 -14.30 -16.55 -13.20
CA GLN A 66 -13.55 -17.64 -13.83
C GLN A 66 -12.25 -17.09 -14.41
N ALA A 67 -11.16 -17.88 -14.32
CA ALA A 67 -9.90 -17.50 -14.95
C ALA A 67 -10.05 -17.52 -16.48
N PRO A 68 -9.60 -16.46 -17.19
CA PRO A 68 -9.62 -16.47 -18.65
C PRO A 68 -8.62 -17.50 -19.20
N PRO A 69 -8.95 -18.26 -20.27
CA PRO A 69 -8.05 -19.24 -20.84
C PRO A 69 -6.71 -18.64 -21.27
N GLY A 70 -5.59 -19.28 -20.88
CA GLY A 70 -4.25 -18.85 -21.27
C GLY A 70 -3.71 -17.61 -20.55
N VAL A 71 -4.46 -17.06 -19.58
CA VAL A 71 -4.02 -15.91 -18.78
C VAL A 71 -3.31 -16.39 -17.53
N SER A 72 -2.09 -15.89 -17.31
CA SER A 72 -1.29 -16.20 -16.12
C SER A 72 -0.28 -15.09 -15.88
N CYS A 73 -0.07 -14.71 -14.62
CA CYS A 73 0.98 -13.81 -14.19
C CYS A 73 2.34 -14.52 -14.20
N PHE A 74 3.41 -13.72 -14.25
CA PHE A 74 4.76 -14.24 -14.24
C PHE A 74 5.11 -14.83 -12.87
N VAL A 75 5.61 -16.07 -12.89
CA VAL A 75 6.28 -16.73 -11.78
C VAL A 75 7.55 -17.35 -12.34
N PRO A 76 8.75 -17.03 -11.80
CA PRO A 76 9.98 -17.59 -12.29
C PRO A 76 10.06 -19.09 -11.98
N ASP A 77 10.70 -19.87 -12.86
CA ASP A 77 10.71 -21.34 -12.77
C ASP A 77 11.24 -21.85 -11.42
N TRP A 78 12.28 -21.21 -10.89
CA TRP A 78 12.86 -21.56 -9.59
C TRP A 78 11.88 -21.39 -8.41
N LEU A 79 10.85 -20.56 -8.55
CA LEU A 79 9.85 -20.30 -7.51
C LEU A 79 8.59 -21.16 -7.69
N ARG A 80 8.34 -21.76 -8.87
CA ARG A 80 7.13 -22.57 -9.09
C ARG A 80 7.03 -23.75 -8.12
N GLU A 81 8.16 -24.42 -7.91
CA GLU A 81 8.32 -25.54 -6.95
C GLU A 81 9.22 -25.17 -5.76
N GLY A 82 9.76 -23.95 -5.77
CA GLY A 82 10.65 -23.44 -4.74
C GLY A 82 9.94 -22.60 -3.69
N ARG A 83 10.71 -22.22 -2.67
CA ARG A 83 10.30 -21.26 -1.65
C ARG A 83 11.41 -20.26 -1.43
N CYS A 84 11.05 -19.03 -1.10
CA CYS A 84 11.98 -18.02 -0.62
C CYS A 84 11.37 -17.22 0.52
N TRP A 85 12.18 -16.35 1.11
CA TRP A 85 11.72 -15.39 2.09
C TRP A 85 12.30 -14.01 1.78
N GLY A 86 11.67 -12.98 2.35
CA GLY A 86 12.12 -11.61 2.27
C GLY A 86 11.75 -10.82 3.51
N ALA A 87 12.33 -9.64 3.65
CA ALA A 87 11.95 -8.69 4.69
C ALA A 87 10.92 -7.70 4.14
N THR A 88 10.13 -7.06 5.00
CA THR A 88 9.31 -5.90 4.63
C THR A 88 9.65 -4.74 5.54
N CYS A 89 9.71 -3.52 5.01
CA CYS A 89 9.92 -2.32 5.80
C CYS A 89 9.03 -1.18 5.32
N GLN A 90 8.64 -0.31 6.24
CA GLN A 90 8.14 1.01 5.89
C GLN A 90 9.34 1.91 5.59
N VAL A 91 9.55 2.35 4.34
CA VAL A 91 10.77 3.09 3.96
C VAL A 91 10.92 4.35 4.81
N TYR A 92 9.82 5.06 5.05
CA TYR A 92 9.81 6.26 5.88
C TYR A 92 10.33 6.02 7.31
N SER A 93 10.17 4.80 7.85
CA SER A 93 10.50 4.45 9.23
C SER A 93 11.97 4.08 9.42
N LEU A 94 12.73 3.86 8.34
CA LEU A 94 14.16 3.50 8.41
C LEU A 94 14.98 4.63 9.05
N ARG A 95 15.92 4.25 9.92
CA ARG A 95 16.89 5.15 10.55
C ARG A 95 18.29 4.86 10.03
N SER A 96 19.04 5.92 9.76
CA SER A 96 20.48 5.82 9.53
C SER A 96 21.19 7.05 10.10
N GLU A 97 22.51 6.97 10.21
CA GLU A 97 23.33 8.10 10.63
C GLU A 97 23.30 9.26 9.61
N ARG A 98 22.88 8.97 8.37
CA ARG A 98 22.92 9.85 7.20
C ARG A 98 21.61 10.59 6.91
N ASN A 99 20.47 9.91 7.06
CA ASN A 99 19.21 10.41 6.49
C ASN A 99 18.70 11.68 7.15
N TRP A 100 17.78 12.39 6.50
CA TRP A 100 17.35 13.72 6.94
C TRP A 100 16.15 13.67 7.90
N GLY A 101 16.04 12.60 8.71
CA GLY A 101 14.93 12.40 9.66
C GLY A 101 13.74 11.61 9.11
N ILE A 102 13.86 11.12 7.88
CA ILE A 102 12.97 10.15 7.24
C ILE A 102 13.85 9.16 6.47
N GLY A 103 13.49 7.88 6.48
CA GLY A 103 14.16 6.92 5.61
C GLY A 103 13.93 7.23 4.14
N ASP A 104 14.95 7.04 3.31
CA ASP A 104 14.94 7.42 1.89
C ASP A 104 15.46 6.28 0.98
N PHE A 105 15.59 6.52 -0.33
CA PHE A 105 15.98 5.46 -1.28
C PHE A 105 17.40 4.92 -1.07
N GLU A 106 18.31 5.68 -0.47
CA GLU A 106 19.62 5.15 -0.08
C GLU A 106 19.49 4.21 1.13
N ASP A 107 18.65 4.57 2.10
CA ASP A 107 18.37 3.69 3.24
C ASP A 107 17.69 2.39 2.79
N LEU A 108 16.76 2.47 1.82
CA LEU A 108 16.15 1.28 1.20
C LEU A 108 17.21 0.38 0.57
N ALA A 109 18.14 0.95 -0.21
CA ALA A 109 19.21 0.19 -0.82
C ALA A 109 20.12 -0.49 0.22
N ARG A 110 20.48 0.22 1.30
CA ARG A 110 21.28 -0.33 2.41
C ARG A 110 20.53 -1.41 3.18
N PHE A 111 19.24 -1.22 3.46
CA PHE A 111 18.40 -2.24 4.09
C PHE A 111 18.32 -3.50 3.22
N ALA A 112 18.17 -3.35 1.91
CA ALA A 112 18.16 -4.47 0.98
C ALA A 112 19.50 -5.22 0.97
N GLU A 113 20.64 -4.54 1.00
CA GLU A 113 21.95 -5.17 1.13
C GLU A 113 22.08 -5.98 2.41
N ILE A 114 21.72 -5.40 3.57
CA ILE A 114 21.75 -6.07 4.88
C ILE A 114 20.86 -7.32 4.88
N ALA A 115 19.63 -7.21 4.35
CA ALA A 115 18.71 -8.34 4.26
C ALA A 115 19.22 -9.42 3.29
N ALA A 116 19.83 -9.03 2.16
CA ALA A 116 20.39 -9.95 1.18
C ALA A 116 21.56 -10.76 1.75
N GLU A 117 22.46 -10.12 2.50
CA GLU A 117 23.55 -10.78 3.23
C GLU A 117 23.01 -11.81 4.24
N ALA A 118 21.84 -11.54 4.83
CA ALA A 118 21.14 -12.47 5.70
C ALA A 118 20.39 -13.59 4.93
N GLY A 119 20.34 -13.53 3.60
CA GLY A 119 19.76 -14.55 2.72
C GLY A 119 18.38 -14.23 2.15
N ALA A 120 17.82 -13.04 2.41
CA ALA A 120 16.54 -12.61 1.85
C ALA A 120 16.59 -12.53 0.33
N ASP A 121 15.50 -12.88 -0.35
CA ASP A 121 15.36 -12.78 -1.80
C ASP A 121 14.60 -11.54 -2.26
N PHE A 122 13.93 -10.85 -1.33
CA PHE A 122 13.26 -9.59 -1.59
C PHE A 122 13.19 -8.67 -0.37
N VAL A 123 12.97 -7.38 -0.64
CA VAL A 123 12.49 -6.39 0.32
C VAL A 123 11.16 -5.81 -0.15
N GLY A 124 10.11 -6.03 0.64
CA GLY A 124 8.81 -5.38 0.46
C GLY A 124 8.74 -4.01 1.10
N VAL A 125 8.07 -3.06 0.45
CA VAL A 125 7.92 -1.70 0.97
C VAL A 125 6.48 -1.23 0.90
N ASN A 126 6.17 -0.18 1.67
CA ASN A 126 4.93 0.57 1.52
C ASN A 126 4.80 1.19 0.13
N PRO A 127 3.60 1.63 -0.27
CA PRO A 127 3.44 2.38 -1.51
C PRO A 127 4.35 3.61 -1.55
N LEU A 128 5.05 3.79 -2.66
CA LEU A 128 6.04 4.87 -2.85
C LEU A 128 5.46 6.04 -3.67
N HIS A 129 4.15 6.02 -3.90
CA HIS A 129 3.40 6.96 -4.73
C HIS A 129 3.58 8.40 -4.30
N ALA A 130 3.45 9.33 -5.24
CA ALA A 130 3.47 10.76 -4.95
C ALA A 130 2.33 11.13 -4.01
N LEU A 131 2.69 11.73 -2.88
CA LEU A 131 1.78 12.36 -1.93
C LEU A 131 1.62 13.84 -2.27
N PHE A 132 1.56 14.72 -1.28
CA PHE A 132 1.38 16.17 -1.46
C PHE A 132 2.59 16.91 -0.90
N LEU A 133 3.48 17.41 -1.76
CA LEU A 133 4.71 18.04 -1.27
C LEU A 133 4.43 19.36 -0.51
N ALA A 134 3.38 20.09 -0.91
CA ALA A 134 2.95 21.31 -0.24
C ALA A 134 2.08 21.06 1.02
N ALA A 135 1.62 19.83 1.25
CA ALA A 135 0.89 19.41 2.46
C ALA A 135 1.49 18.12 3.02
N PRO A 136 2.75 18.15 3.48
CA PRO A 136 3.52 16.95 3.81
C PRO A 136 2.97 16.19 5.03
N GLU A 137 2.09 16.78 5.83
CA GLU A 137 1.33 16.06 6.88
C GLU A 137 0.31 15.06 6.33
N ARG A 138 -0.04 15.08 5.04
CA ARG A 138 -0.82 14.03 4.40
C ARG A 138 0.09 12.84 4.09
N ASP A 139 0.42 12.09 5.14
CA ASP A 139 1.52 11.13 5.17
C ASP A 139 1.12 9.67 4.91
N SER A 140 -0.18 9.39 4.77
CA SER A 140 -0.66 8.05 4.40
C SER A 140 -0.19 7.63 3.00
N PRO A 141 0.63 6.56 2.87
CA PRO A 141 1.02 6.00 1.57
C PRO A 141 -0.16 5.49 0.74
N PHE A 142 -1.29 5.22 1.39
CA PHE A 142 -2.51 4.67 0.80
C PHE A 142 -3.48 5.76 0.31
N SER A 143 -3.18 7.03 0.54
CA SER A 143 -3.95 8.17 0.04
C SER A 143 -3.14 9.05 -0.93
N PRO A 144 -2.54 8.48 -2.00
CA PRO A 144 -1.64 9.22 -2.86
C PRO A 144 -2.35 10.26 -3.71
N SER A 145 -1.63 11.36 -3.99
CA SER A 145 -2.01 12.35 -5.01
C SER A 145 -2.02 11.71 -6.40
N ASN A 146 -1.05 10.82 -6.68
CA ASN A 146 -0.93 10.12 -7.95
C ASN A 146 -0.15 8.81 -7.82
N ARG A 147 -0.68 7.73 -8.42
CA ARG A 147 -0.02 6.41 -8.46
C ARG A 147 1.00 6.25 -9.60
N LEU A 148 1.11 7.22 -10.49
CA LEU A 148 2.08 7.21 -11.61
C LEU A 148 3.42 7.86 -11.26
N PHE A 149 3.56 8.46 -10.08
CA PHE A 149 4.72 9.26 -9.68
C PHE A 149 5.17 8.87 -8.29
N LEU A 150 6.40 9.23 -7.91
CA LEU A 150 7.02 8.85 -6.64
C LEU A 150 6.98 10.02 -5.65
N ASN A 151 6.95 9.71 -4.35
CA ASN A 151 7.05 10.71 -3.29
C ASN A 151 8.47 11.31 -3.24
N PRO A 152 8.67 12.62 -3.53
CA PRO A 152 9.99 13.24 -3.52
C PRO A 152 10.67 13.26 -2.14
N LEU A 153 9.93 13.03 -1.04
CA LEU A 153 10.52 12.93 0.29
C LEU A 153 11.46 11.74 0.45
N TYR A 154 11.35 10.72 -0.41
CA TYR A 154 12.27 9.59 -0.44
C TYR A 154 13.57 9.85 -1.21
N ILE A 155 13.78 11.06 -1.77
CA ILE A 155 15.07 11.39 -2.38
C ILE A 155 16.13 11.53 -1.29
N ALA A 156 17.21 10.75 -1.42
CA ALA A 156 18.44 10.89 -0.66
C ALA A 156 19.24 12.09 -1.18
N VAL A 157 19.14 13.22 -0.49
CA VAL A 157 19.73 14.50 -0.92
C VAL A 157 21.24 14.42 -1.06
N ASP A 158 21.91 13.68 -0.18
CA ASP A 158 23.36 13.47 -0.19
C ASP A 158 23.83 12.44 -1.24
N LYS A 159 22.90 11.82 -1.97
CA LYS A 159 23.18 10.96 -3.13
C LYS A 159 22.76 11.59 -4.45
N THR A 160 22.29 12.83 -4.41
CA THR A 160 21.96 13.61 -5.61
C THR A 160 23.22 14.28 -6.16
N PRO A 161 23.48 14.24 -7.48
CA PRO A 161 24.65 14.90 -8.07
C PRO A 161 24.74 16.38 -7.68
N GLY A 162 25.94 16.85 -7.31
CA GLY A 162 26.16 18.22 -6.81
C GLY A 162 25.93 18.41 -5.31
N CYS A 163 25.58 17.35 -4.56
CA CYS A 163 25.37 17.42 -3.11
C CYS A 163 26.56 17.96 -2.33
N GLU A 164 27.78 17.75 -2.80
CA GLU A 164 29.03 18.27 -2.22
C GLU A 164 29.11 19.80 -2.25
N ARG A 165 28.28 20.45 -3.08
CA ARG A 165 28.17 21.91 -3.20
C ARG A 165 27.06 22.51 -2.33
N LEU A 166 26.30 21.66 -1.61
CA LEU A 166 25.43 22.14 -0.55
C LEU A 166 26.31 22.66 0.58
N ALA A 167 26.14 23.94 0.93
CA ALA A 167 26.85 24.52 2.06
C ALA A 167 26.47 23.80 3.36
N ASP A 168 27.39 23.74 4.32
CA ASP A 168 27.17 23.18 5.67
C ASP A 168 25.90 23.71 6.36
N ALA A 169 25.43 24.89 5.97
CA ALA A 169 24.23 25.52 6.50
C ALA A 169 22.89 24.80 6.16
N LEU A 170 22.87 23.83 5.23
CA LEU A 170 21.65 23.09 4.84
C LEU A 170 21.57 21.68 5.44
N GLN A 171 22.35 21.38 6.48
CA GLN A 171 22.29 20.10 7.18
C GLN A 171 21.01 19.98 8.04
N PRO A 172 20.42 18.77 8.13
CA PRO A 172 19.26 18.56 8.99
C PRO A 172 19.65 18.67 10.48
N PRO A 173 18.82 19.30 11.32
CA PRO A 173 19.01 19.27 12.77
C PRO A 173 19.11 17.82 13.28
N PRO A 174 20.05 17.48 14.19
CA PRO A 174 20.19 16.12 14.72
C PRO A 174 18.90 15.56 15.33
N GLU A 175 18.06 16.43 15.87
CA GLU A 175 16.76 16.09 16.48
C GLU A 175 15.81 15.44 15.47
N LEU A 176 15.84 15.86 14.20
CA LEU A 176 15.01 15.26 13.16
C LEU A 176 15.32 13.79 12.96
N ARG A 177 16.59 13.38 13.12
CA ARG A 177 16.99 11.97 13.09
C ARG A 177 16.63 11.26 14.39
N ALA A 178 16.90 11.91 15.53
CA ALA A 178 16.70 11.32 16.85
C ALA A 178 15.23 11.05 17.22
N ASN A 179 14.31 11.94 16.84
CA ASN A 179 12.89 11.87 17.21
C ASN A 179 12.26 10.50 16.90
N GLU A 180 11.35 10.07 17.75
CA GLU A 180 10.58 8.82 17.61
C GLU A 180 9.65 8.85 16.38
N PHE A 181 9.05 10.00 16.13
CA PHE A 181 8.15 10.24 15.01
C PHE A 181 8.82 11.11 13.94
N ILE A 182 8.36 10.94 12.70
CA ILE A 182 8.75 11.76 11.57
C ILE A 182 8.08 13.13 11.68
N GLU A 183 8.88 14.16 11.50
CA GLU A 183 8.47 15.56 11.45
C GLU A 183 8.32 15.99 9.99
N TYR A 184 7.27 15.47 9.32
CA TYR A 184 7.10 15.60 7.86
C TYR A 184 7.23 17.03 7.33
N ARG A 185 6.65 18.03 8.03
CA ARG A 185 6.76 19.45 7.65
C ARG A 185 8.20 19.96 7.64
N GLN A 186 8.98 19.61 8.67
CA GLN A 186 10.37 20.06 8.78
C GLN A 186 11.26 19.37 7.76
N VAL A 187 11.07 18.05 7.59
CA VAL A 187 11.77 17.25 6.58
C VAL A 187 11.50 17.77 5.17
N ALA A 188 10.23 17.98 4.82
CA ALA A 188 9.82 18.49 3.52
C ALA A 188 10.41 19.88 3.25
N SER A 189 10.33 20.80 4.22
CA SER A 189 10.89 22.15 4.09
C SER A 189 12.40 22.13 3.83
N LEU A 190 13.15 21.30 4.55
CA LEU A 190 14.60 21.17 4.38
C LEU A 190 14.97 20.53 3.05
N LYS A 191 14.38 19.37 2.72
CA LYS A 191 14.64 18.68 1.46
C LYS A 191 14.26 19.55 0.26
N ARG A 192 13.11 20.24 0.28
CA ARG A 192 12.68 21.15 -0.79
C ARG A 192 13.68 22.27 -1.06
N LYS A 193 14.25 22.88 -0.01
CA LYS A 193 15.29 23.93 -0.14
C LYS A 193 16.60 23.37 -0.71
N ALA A 194 17.03 22.22 -0.22
CA ALA A 194 18.27 21.59 -0.69
C ALA A 194 18.15 21.13 -2.15
N LEU A 195 17.01 20.53 -2.50
CA LEU A 195 16.74 20.03 -3.85
C LEU A 195 16.61 21.15 -4.87
N ASP A 196 16.01 22.29 -4.55
CA ASP A 196 15.99 23.45 -5.46
C ASP A 196 17.38 24.03 -5.69
N ARG A 197 18.23 24.08 -4.66
CA ARG A 197 19.62 24.49 -4.83
C ARG A 197 20.38 23.52 -5.73
N LEU A 198 20.17 22.21 -5.58
CA LEU A 198 20.77 21.18 -6.41
C LEU A 198 20.28 21.25 -7.86
N PHE A 199 18.99 21.46 -8.05
CA PHE A 199 18.42 21.67 -9.38
C PHE A 199 19.08 22.86 -10.08
N ARG A 200 19.20 24.01 -9.43
CA ARG A 200 19.88 25.18 -10.02
C ARG A 200 21.35 24.90 -10.36
N ILE A 201 22.07 24.22 -9.46
CA ILE A 201 23.46 23.82 -9.69
C ILE A 201 23.60 22.94 -10.95
N GLN A 202 22.68 22.01 -11.16
CA GLN A 202 22.68 21.11 -12.31
C GLN A 202 22.23 21.83 -13.59
N SER A 203 21.17 22.63 -13.53
CA SER A 203 20.64 23.38 -14.67
C SER A 203 21.64 24.41 -15.21
N ASP A 204 22.52 24.97 -14.37
CA ASP A 204 23.56 25.91 -14.77
C ASP A 204 24.83 25.21 -15.31
N SER A 205 24.93 23.88 -15.23
CA SER A 205 26.11 23.14 -15.70
C SER A 205 25.95 22.69 -17.16
N GLU A 206 27.00 22.84 -17.98
CA GLU A 206 27.04 22.34 -19.38
C GLU A 206 27.19 20.80 -19.45
N ASP A 207 26.78 20.08 -18.41
CA ASP A 207 27.11 18.68 -18.18
C ASP A 207 26.17 17.75 -18.97
N GLU A 208 26.71 16.66 -19.53
CA GLU A 208 25.96 15.66 -20.33
C GLU A 208 24.83 14.97 -19.52
N SER A 209 24.79 15.16 -18.20
CA SER A 209 23.81 14.55 -17.30
C SER A 209 22.36 15.03 -17.51
N PHE A 210 22.16 16.22 -18.09
CA PHE A 210 20.82 16.78 -18.34
C PHE A 210 20.11 16.13 -19.54
N ALA A 211 20.85 15.52 -20.47
CA ALA A 211 20.27 14.79 -21.60
C ALA A 211 19.42 13.58 -21.14
N GLY A 212 19.82 12.93 -20.04
CA GLY A 212 19.04 11.85 -19.43
C GLY A 212 17.74 12.33 -18.80
N PHE A 213 17.71 13.57 -18.30
CA PHE A 213 16.51 14.21 -17.79
C PHE A 213 15.54 14.59 -18.92
N GLU A 214 16.04 15.17 -20.01
CA GLU A 214 15.23 15.47 -21.19
C GLU A 214 14.59 14.22 -21.78
N HIS A 215 15.35 13.12 -21.88
CA HIS A 215 14.82 11.83 -22.32
C HIS A 215 13.71 11.31 -21.41
N PHE A 216 13.90 11.40 -20.08
CA PHE A 216 12.88 11.03 -19.11
C PHE A 216 11.60 11.86 -19.27
N CYS A 217 11.73 13.17 -19.48
CA CYS A 217 10.59 14.06 -19.72
C CYS A 217 9.84 13.69 -21.01
N LEU A 218 10.55 13.38 -22.10
CA LEU A 218 9.95 12.93 -23.35
C LEU A 218 9.23 11.59 -23.20
N GLU A 219 9.85 10.64 -22.48
CA GLU A 219 9.27 9.31 -22.25
C GLU A 219 7.99 9.38 -21.40
N ARG A 220 7.99 10.21 -20.35
CA ARG A 220 6.85 10.33 -19.42
C ARG A 220 5.77 11.31 -19.90
N GLY A 221 6.12 12.19 -20.83
CA GLY A 221 5.21 13.02 -21.61
C GLY A 221 4.23 13.84 -20.78
N GLN A 222 3.00 13.94 -21.27
CA GLN A 222 1.97 14.83 -20.72
C GLN A 222 1.60 14.48 -19.27
N ALA A 223 1.61 13.21 -18.88
CA ALA A 223 1.28 12.80 -17.52
C ALA A 223 2.25 13.40 -16.50
N LEU A 224 3.56 13.37 -16.80
CA LEU A 224 4.59 13.97 -15.93
C LEU A 224 4.42 15.48 -15.87
N TYR A 225 4.24 16.13 -17.01
CA TYR A 225 4.05 17.56 -17.08
C TYR A 225 2.84 18.02 -16.23
N LEU A 226 1.69 17.34 -16.35
CA LEU A 226 0.50 17.70 -15.58
C LEU A 226 0.66 17.46 -14.08
N HIS A 227 1.37 16.40 -13.67
CA HIS A 227 1.69 16.19 -12.26
C HIS A 227 2.63 17.29 -11.73
N ALA A 228 3.69 17.62 -12.47
CA ALA A 228 4.62 18.67 -12.09
C ALA A 228 3.96 20.06 -12.03
N LEU A 229 3.06 20.35 -12.98
CA LEU A 229 2.26 21.58 -12.99
C LEU A 229 1.30 21.64 -11.80
N PHE A 230 0.69 20.52 -11.42
CA PHE A 230 -0.13 20.44 -10.21
C PHE A 230 0.70 20.75 -8.96
N GLU A 231 1.88 20.14 -8.78
CA GLU A 231 2.73 20.37 -7.61
C GLU A 231 3.25 21.83 -7.58
N ALA A 232 3.56 22.41 -8.73
CA ALA A 232 3.93 23.82 -8.86
C ALA A 232 2.78 24.75 -8.43
N LEU A 233 1.56 24.49 -8.91
CA LEU A 233 0.36 25.23 -8.50
C LEU A 233 0.09 25.04 -7.01
N SER A 234 0.16 23.81 -6.50
CA SER A 234 -0.03 23.47 -5.10
C SER A 234 0.92 24.25 -4.18
N GLU A 235 2.20 24.32 -4.57
CA GLU A 235 3.22 25.10 -3.86
C GLU A 235 2.89 26.60 -3.90
N ALA A 236 2.58 27.16 -5.07
CA ALA A 236 2.26 28.58 -5.22
C ALA A 236 0.99 28.99 -4.47
N MET A 237 -0.07 28.18 -4.54
CA MET A 237 -1.34 28.39 -3.85
C MET A 237 -1.15 28.38 -2.33
N SER A 238 -0.38 27.42 -1.81
CA SER A 238 -0.07 27.33 -0.39
C SER A 238 0.71 28.55 0.10
N GLN A 239 1.66 29.07 -0.69
CA GLN A 239 2.41 30.29 -0.38
C GLN A 239 1.52 31.54 -0.37
N GLN A 240 0.44 31.55 -1.16
CA GLN A 240 -0.57 32.61 -1.19
C GLN A 240 -1.64 32.46 -0.08
N GLY A 241 -1.51 31.46 0.80
CA GLY A 241 -2.47 31.18 1.88
C GLY A 241 -3.75 30.49 1.42
N GLN A 242 -3.77 29.95 0.19
CA GLN A 242 -4.85 29.09 -0.31
C GLN A 242 -4.60 27.63 0.11
N GLY A 243 -5.59 26.76 -0.16
CA GLY A 243 -5.42 25.32 0.09
C GLY A 243 -4.34 24.68 -0.78
N ALA A 244 -3.67 23.64 -0.26
CA ALA A 244 -2.65 22.89 -0.99
C ALA A 244 -3.23 21.98 -2.10
N THR A 245 -4.55 21.76 -2.13
CA THR A 245 -5.20 20.89 -3.12
C THR A 245 -6.21 21.62 -3.96
N TRP A 246 -6.50 21.07 -5.15
CA TRP A 246 -7.26 21.79 -6.17
C TRP A 246 -8.72 22.06 -5.79
N HIS A 247 -9.29 21.32 -4.84
CA HIS A 247 -10.60 21.64 -4.25
C HIS A 247 -10.60 23.00 -3.53
N GLY A 248 -9.46 23.40 -2.96
CA GLY A 248 -9.27 24.67 -2.26
C GLY A 248 -8.77 25.82 -3.14
N TRP A 249 -8.51 25.60 -4.43
CA TRP A 249 -8.01 26.65 -5.34
C TRP A 249 -9.16 27.49 -5.92
N PRO A 250 -8.86 28.71 -6.43
CA PRO A 250 -9.80 29.47 -7.26
C PRO A 250 -10.24 28.68 -8.50
N ASP A 251 -11.46 28.91 -8.97
CA ASP A 251 -12.10 28.11 -10.03
C ASP A 251 -11.27 28.07 -11.33
N GLU A 252 -10.60 29.17 -11.67
CA GLU A 252 -9.75 29.28 -12.85
C GLU A 252 -8.50 28.39 -12.81
N TYR A 253 -8.12 27.84 -11.65
CA TYR A 253 -7.01 26.89 -11.50
C TYR A 253 -7.46 25.44 -11.30
N ARG A 254 -8.76 25.18 -11.17
CA ARG A 254 -9.29 23.83 -10.89
C ARG A 254 -9.21 22.89 -12.09
N HIS A 255 -8.98 23.39 -13.29
CA HIS A 255 -8.90 22.57 -14.50
C HIS A 255 -7.64 22.91 -15.30
N PRO A 256 -6.85 21.90 -15.73
CA PRO A 256 -5.56 22.15 -16.39
C PRO A 256 -5.65 22.89 -17.72
N GLY A 257 -6.80 22.84 -18.39
CA GLY A 257 -7.03 23.47 -19.70
C GLY A 257 -7.38 24.97 -19.69
N THR A 258 -7.50 25.61 -18.52
CA THR A 258 -7.87 27.04 -18.46
C THR A 258 -6.74 27.95 -18.96
N ASP A 259 -7.08 29.18 -19.32
CA ASP A 259 -6.07 30.18 -19.73
C ASP A 259 -5.19 30.60 -18.54
N SER A 260 -5.75 30.68 -17.32
CA SER A 260 -4.99 31.00 -16.11
C SER A 260 -3.94 29.94 -15.76
N VAL A 261 -4.25 28.65 -15.94
CA VAL A 261 -3.26 27.57 -15.72
C VAL A 261 -2.16 27.61 -16.79
N ARG A 262 -2.51 27.92 -18.05
CA ARG A 262 -1.53 28.10 -19.13
C ARG A 262 -0.60 29.28 -18.85
N ALA A 263 -1.14 30.44 -18.47
CA ALA A 263 -0.35 31.61 -18.10
C ALA A 263 0.56 31.31 -16.90
N PHE A 264 0.04 30.63 -15.87
CA PHE A 264 0.85 30.20 -14.73
C PHE A 264 2.00 29.28 -15.16
N ALA A 265 1.75 28.32 -16.06
CA ALA A 265 2.78 27.40 -16.53
C ALA A 265 3.91 28.12 -17.29
N GLU A 266 3.57 29.15 -18.08
CA GLU A 266 4.55 30.01 -18.77
C GLU A 266 5.35 30.87 -17.78
N GLU A 267 4.67 31.47 -16.80
CA GLU A 267 5.30 32.33 -15.78
C GLU A 267 6.18 31.53 -14.80
N GLN A 268 5.82 30.29 -14.50
CA GLN A 268 6.46 29.42 -13.51
C GLN A 268 7.15 28.21 -14.15
N GLU A 269 7.61 28.32 -15.40
CA GLU A 269 8.23 27.23 -16.16
C GLU A 269 9.34 26.53 -15.37
N SER A 270 10.25 27.31 -14.75
CA SER A 270 11.36 26.77 -13.95
C SER A 270 10.88 25.91 -12.77
N LEU A 271 9.76 26.28 -12.13
CA LEU A 271 9.17 25.51 -11.02
C LEU A 271 8.53 24.21 -11.52
N VAL A 272 7.87 24.24 -12.68
CA VAL A 272 7.33 23.03 -13.31
C VAL A 272 8.46 22.07 -13.69
N VAL A 273 9.53 22.58 -14.31
CA VAL A 273 10.72 21.78 -14.66
C VAL A 273 11.39 21.20 -13.41
N PHE A 274 11.47 21.97 -12.31
CA PHE A 274 11.96 21.48 -11.03
C PHE A 274 11.17 20.26 -10.53
N HIS A 275 9.84 20.29 -10.58
CA HIS A 275 9.02 19.15 -10.17
C HIS A 275 9.15 17.94 -11.12
N CYS A 276 9.34 18.16 -12.42
CA CYS A 276 9.74 17.09 -13.34
C CYS A 276 11.08 16.46 -12.93
N TRP A 277 12.06 17.30 -12.58
CA TRP A 277 13.40 16.86 -12.16
C TRP A 277 13.36 16.05 -10.86
N LEU A 278 12.50 16.41 -9.89
CA LEU A 278 12.29 15.61 -8.69
C LEU A 278 11.88 14.17 -9.02
N GLN A 279 10.93 14.00 -9.96
CA GLN A 279 10.49 12.66 -10.38
C GLN A 279 11.60 11.87 -11.08
N TRP A 280 12.45 12.54 -11.86
CA TRP A 280 13.62 11.91 -12.49
C TRP A 280 14.65 11.43 -11.46
N ILE A 281 14.98 12.26 -10.46
CA ILE A 281 15.91 11.88 -9.39
C ILE A 281 15.34 10.73 -8.56
N ALA A 282 14.05 10.79 -8.20
CA ALA A 282 13.38 9.74 -7.47
C ALA A 282 13.40 8.39 -8.23
N ASP A 283 13.08 8.40 -9.53
CA ASP A 283 13.11 7.22 -10.39
C ASP A 283 14.51 6.60 -10.46
N ARG A 284 15.55 7.42 -10.66
CA ARG A 284 16.94 6.97 -10.70
C ARG A 284 17.41 6.35 -9.39
N GLN A 285 17.07 6.96 -8.26
CA GLN A 285 17.47 6.43 -6.95
C GLN A 285 16.75 5.12 -6.61
N LEU A 286 15.46 5.00 -6.95
CA LEU A 286 14.72 3.75 -6.79
C LEU A 286 15.28 2.64 -7.71
N ALA A 287 15.61 2.97 -8.97
CA ALA A 287 16.27 2.05 -9.87
C ALA A 287 17.64 1.59 -9.33
N ALA A 288 18.41 2.50 -8.72
CA ALA A 288 19.68 2.17 -8.07
C ALA A 288 19.49 1.24 -6.87
N ALA A 289 18.45 1.45 -6.05
CA ALA A 289 18.12 0.56 -4.94
C ALA A 289 17.78 -0.85 -5.42
N GLN A 290 16.99 -0.99 -6.49
CA GLN A 290 16.71 -2.29 -7.11
C GLN A 290 17.98 -2.96 -7.65
N ALA A 291 18.81 -2.23 -8.38
CA ALA A 291 20.07 -2.76 -8.91
C ALA A 291 21.00 -3.27 -7.81
N ARG A 292 21.09 -2.54 -6.69
CA ARG A 292 21.89 -2.93 -5.51
C ARG A 292 21.32 -4.14 -4.80
N ALA A 293 20.00 -4.22 -4.64
CA ALA A 293 19.35 -5.40 -4.06
C ALA A 293 19.68 -6.68 -4.87
N LEU A 294 19.58 -6.61 -6.20
CA LEU A 294 19.95 -7.72 -7.09
C LEU A 294 21.45 -8.04 -7.03
N ALA A 295 22.31 -7.01 -7.03
CA ALA A 295 23.76 -7.18 -6.94
C ALA A 295 24.22 -7.80 -5.60
N ALA A 296 23.49 -7.52 -4.51
CA ALA A 296 23.69 -8.15 -3.20
C ALA A 296 23.19 -9.61 -3.14
N GLY A 297 22.61 -10.12 -4.23
CA GLY A 297 22.23 -11.52 -4.39
C GLY A 297 20.77 -11.82 -4.13
N MET A 298 19.89 -10.82 -4.09
CA MET A 298 18.43 -11.05 -4.09
C MET A 298 17.97 -11.57 -5.47
N ARG A 299 17.12 -12.58 -5.50
CA ARG A 299 16.55 -13.11 -6.76
C ARG A 299 15.35 -12.32 -7.29
N ILE A 300 14.65 -11.60 -6.42
CA ILE A 300 13.50 -10.74 -6.76
C ILE A 300 13.89 -9.26 -6.60
N GLY A 301 14.61 -8.92 -5.54
CA GLY A 301 14.97 -7.54 -5.22
C GLY A 301 13.80 -6.82 -4.55
N LEU A 302 13.40 -5.67 -5.05
CA LEU A 302 12.30 -4.89 -4.49
C LEU A 302 10.94 -5.49 -4.83
N TYR A 303 10.07 -5.44 -3.83
CA TYR A 303 8.65 -5.78 -3.86
C TYR A 303 7.87 -4.50 -3.53
N LEU A 304 7.28 -3.86 -4.53
CA LEU A 304 6.60 -2.57 -4.36
C LEU A 304 5.09 -2.75 -4.23
N ASP A 305 4.42 -1.73 -3.68
CA ASP A 305 3.00 -1.80 -3.32
C ASP A 305 2.15 -0.79 -4.10
N LEU A 306 1.06 -1.26 -4.69
CA LEU A 306 0.10 -0.46 -5.44
C LEU A 306 -1.16 -0.24 -4.59
N ALA A 307 -1.28 0.96 -4.03
CA ALA A 307 -2.47 1.41 -3.32
C ALA A 307 -3.74 1.30 -4.19
N VAL A 308 -4.88 1.00 -3.57
CA VAL A 308 -6.15 0.72 -4.26
C VAL A 308 -6.71 1.92 -5.04
N GLY A 309 -6.49 3.15 -4.57
CA GLY A 309 -7.07 4.37 -5.14
C GLY A 309 -6.14 5.59 -5.07
N VAL A 310 -6.72 6.76 -5.35
CA VAL A 310 -6.04 8.07 -5.26
C VAL A 310 -6.89 9.03 -4.44
N ALA A 311 -6.27 10.04 -3.85
CA ALA A 311 -6.97 11.12 -3.20
C ALA A 311 -7.90 11.86 -4.19
N PRO A 312 -9.14 12.22 -3.79
CA PRO A 312 -10.12 12.88 -4.66
C PRO A 312 -9.70 14.29 -5.09
N ASP A 313 -8.72 14.86 -4.39
CA ASP A 313 -8.20 16.21 -4.57
C ASP A 313 -6.71 16.22 -4.97
N GLY A 314 -6.19 15.08 -5.43
CA GLY A 314 -4.80 14.89 -5.87
C GLY A 314 -4.56 15.25 -7.34
N SER A 315 -3.29 15.28 -7.75
CA SER A 315 -2.89 15.57 -9.13
C SER A 315 -3.49 14.61 -10.14
N ALA A 316 -3.68 13.33 -9.80
CA ALA A 316 -4.34 12.37 -10.70
C ALA A 316 -5.75 12.83 -11.07
N THR A 317 -6.56 13.18 -10.07
CA THR A 317 -7.95 13.65 -10.27
C THR A 317 -8.02 15.02 -10.92
N TRP A 318 -7.05 15.91 -10.66
CA TRP A 318 -6.98 17.21 -11.33
C TRP A 318 -6.63 17.07 -12.82
N SER A 319 -5.66 16.20 -13.14
CA SER A 319 -5.16 15.98 -14.50
C SER A 319 -6.14 15.21 -15.39
N ASP A 320 -6.92 14.28 -14.81
CA ASP A 320 -7.84 13.42 -15.55
C ASP A 320 -9.04 13.00 -14.70
N ARG A 321 -9.98 13.92 -14.53
CA ARG A 321 -11.23 13.71 -13.78
C ARG A 321 -12.02 12.51 -14.28
N SER A 322 -12.00 12.26 -15.60
CA SER A 322 -12.81 11.22 -16.23
C SER A 322 -12.34 9.80 -15.93
N LEU A 323 -11.11 9.63 -15.45
CA LEU A 323 -10.57 8.32 -15.07
C LEU A 323 -11.07 7.86 -13.70
N THR A 324 -11.62 8.77 -12.89
CA THR A 324 -12.13 8.50 -11.54
C THR A 324 -13.62 8.80 -11.42
N ALA A 325 -14.28 8.31 -10.37
CA ALA A 325 -15.62 8.76 -9.98
C ALA A 325 -15.52 9.64 -8.72
N PRO A 326 -15.37 10.97 -8.83
CA PRO A 326 -15.04 11.84 -7.70
C PRO A 326 -16.18 11.99 -6.67
N LYS A 327 -17.43 11.70 -7.06
CA LYS A 327 -18.61 11.68 -6.18
C LYS A 327 -18.76 10.37 -5.40
N ALA A 328 -17.80 9.45 -5.51
CA ALA A 328 -17.75 8.21 -4.77
C ALA A 328 -16.41 8.08 -4.05
N ARG A 329 -16.44 7.41 -2.90
CA ARG A 329 -15.27 7.05 -2.11
C ARG A 329 -15.19 5.53 -1.98
N ILE A 330 -13.99 5.00 -1.99
CA ILE A 330 -13.75 3.57 -1.73
C ILE A 330 -13.83 3.33 -0.23
N GLY A 331 -14.43 2.23 0.15
CA GLY A 331 -14.47 1.78 1.53
C GLY A 331 -14.58 0.28 1.67
N ALA A 332 -15.05 -0.15 2.84
CA ALA A 332 -15.44 -1.51 3.13
C ALA A 332 -16.76 -1.52 3.90
N PRO A 333 -17.63 -2.53 3.68
CA PRO A 333 -18.85 -2.68 4.46
C PRO A 333 -18.52 -2.98 5.93
N PRO A 334 -19.47 -2.82 6.86
CA PRO A 334 -19.33 -3.26 8.25
C PRO A 334 -18.83 -4.70 8.39
N ASP A 335 -17.86 -4.92 9.28
CA ASP A 335 -17.22 -6.22 9.53
C ASP A 335 -16.98 -6.51 11.03
N TYR A 336 -16.38 -7.66 11.37
CA TYR A 336 -16.13 -8.05 12.77
C TYR A 336 -15.14 -7.14 13.51
N PHE A 337 -14.21 -6.50 12.80
CA PHE A 337 -13.19 -5.63 13.37
C PHE A 337 -13.63 -4.17 13.42
N ASN A 338 -14.48 -3.76 12.47
CA ASN A 338 -15.07 -2.45 12.38
C ASN A 338 -16.57 -2.54 12.06
N SER A 339 -17.39 -2.46 13.11
CA SER A 339 -18.84 -2.61 13.05
C SER A 339 -19.57 -1.46 12.34
N VAL A 340 -18.88 -0.34 12.04
CA VAL A 340 -19.45 0.79 11.28
C VAL A 340 -18.99 0.81 9.82
N GLY A 341 -18.12 -0.13 9.41
CA GLY A 341 -17.48 -0.13 8.11
C GLY A 341 -16.34 0.88 8.03
N GLN A 342 -15.74 1.01 6.84
CA GLN A 342 -14.60 1.89 6.62
C GLN A 342 -14.84 2.79 5.41
N ASP A 343 -14.56 4.08 5.55
CA ASP A 343 -14.45 5.03 4.44
C ASP A 343 -12.98 5.39 4.30
N TRP A 344 -12.35 4.99 3.20
CA TRP A 344 -10.91 5.23 2.98
C TRP A 344 -10.64 6.60 2.36
N GLY A 345 -11.68 7.37 2.00
CA GLY A 345 -11.49 8.71 1.44
C GLY A 345 -10.85 8.73 0.05
N LEU A 346 -10.84 7.61 -0.68
CA LEU A 346 -10.18 7.47 -1.98
C LEU A 346 -11.18 7.48 -3.12
N ALA A 347 -10.86 8.19 -4.21
CA ALA A 347 -11.67 8.13 -5.42
C ALA A 347 -11.40 6.80 -6.17
N PRO A 348 -12.46 6.04 -6.56
CA PRO A 348 -12.30 4.84 -7.36
C PRO A 348 -12.01 5.18 -8.82
N LEU A 349 -11.32 4.26 -9.51
CA LEU A 349 -11.23 4.30 -10.97
C LEU A 349 -12.61 4.04 -11.59
N SER A 350 -12.98 4.80 -12.61
CA SER A 350 -14.23 4.60 -13.35
C SER A 350 -14.16 3.34 -14.23
N PRO A 351 -15.00 2.31 -14.00
CA PRO A 351 -15.03 1.13 -14.86
C PRO A 351 -15.31 1.47 -16.33
N ALA A 352 -16.20 2.43 -16.58
CA ALA A 352 -16.52 2.88 -17.93
C ALA A 352 -15.32 3.54 -18.63
N SER A 353 -14.56 4.37 -17.91
CA SER A 353 -13.35 5.01 -18.45
C SER A 353 -12.25 4.00 -18.77
N LEU A 354 -12.07 2.98 -17.91
CA LEU A 354 -11.16 1.87 -18.17
C LEU A 354 -11.53 1.13 -19.45
N VAL A 355 -12.82 0.80 -19.66
CA VAL A 355 -13.26 0.13 -20.89
C VAL A 355 -13.04 1.03 -22.11
N ALA A 356 -13.43 2.31 -22.03
CA ALA A 356 -13.32 3.26 -23.14
C ALA A 356 -11.87 3.48 -23.61
N ARG A 357 -10.90 3.25 -22.72
CA ARG A 357 -9.46 3.42 -22.97
C ARG A 357 -8.71 2.08 -23.02
N ASP A 358 -9.44 0.99 -23.23
CA ASP A 358 -8.90 -0.37 -23.32
C ASP A 358 -7.94 -0.73 -22.16
N PHE A 359 -8.25 -0.28 -20.94
CA PHE A 359 -7.48 -0.53 -19.71
C PHE A 359 -6.04 -0.01 -19.74
N GLU A 360 -5.69 0.88 -20.67
CA GLU A 360 -4.36 1.50 -20.74
C GLU A 360 -3.98 2.21 -19.43
N PRO A 361 -4.84 3.04 -18.80
CA PRO A 361 -4.44 3.73 -17.57
C PRO A 361 -4.17 2.77 -16.41
N TYR A 362 -4.88 1.65 -16.37
CA TYR A 362 -4.65 0.59 -15.38
C TYR A 362 -3.27 -0.06 -15.62
N ARG A 363 -2.96 -0.43 -16.88
CA ARG A 363 -1.64 -0.97 -17.24
C ARG A 363 -0.50 0.01 -16.92
N ALA A 364 -0.67 1.29 -17.24
CA ALA A 364 0.33 2.33 -16.95
C ALA A 364 0.62 2.45 -15.45
N SER A 365 -0.41 2.38 -14.60
CA SER A 365 -0.23 2.43 -13.14
C SER A 365 0.59 1.27 -12.59
N MET A 366 0.42 0.07 -13.14
CA MET A 366 1.22 -1.09 -12.77
C MET A 366 2.63 -1.02 -13.36
N ASP A 367 2.76 -0.63 -14.64
CA ASP A 367 4.03 -0.59 -15.36
C ASP A 367 5.08 0.29 -14.67
N ILE A 368 4.65 1.43 -14.14
CA ILE A 368 5.54 2.36 -13.41
C ILE A 368 6.03 1.75 -12.10
N VAL A 369 5.15 1.09 -11.34
CA VAL A 369 5.54 0.43 -10.09
C VAL A 369 6.50 -0.73 -10.38
N VAL A 370 6.22 -1.55 -11.39
CA VAL A 370 7.04 -2.75 -11.66
C VAL A 370 8.36 -2.46 -12.37
N ARG A 371 8.56 -1.27 -12.94
CA ARG A 371 9.78 -0.89 -13.67
C ARG A 371 11.05 -1.12 -12.83
N ASN A 372 10.97 -0.83 -11.53
CA ASN A 372 12.08 -0.92 -10.58
C ASN A 372 11.84 -2.00 -9.52
N ALA A 373 11.09 -3.06 -9.85
CA ALA A 373 10.69 -4.10 -8.89
C ALA A 373 10.63 -5.50 -9.52
N GLY A 374 11.00 -6.53 -8.75
CA GLY A 374 10.79 -7.93 -9.14
C GLY A 374 9.43 -8.48 -8.72
N ALA A 375 8.72 -7.78 -7.83
CA ALA A 375 7.38 -8.13 -7.39
C ALA A 375 6.51 -6.89 -7.13
N ILE A 376 5.20 -7.07 -7.24
CA ILE A 376 4.18 -6.05 -6.93
C ILE A 376 3.08 -6.60 -6.03
N ARG A 377 2.69 -5.81 -5.03
CA ARG A 377 1.48 -6.02 -4.22
C ARG A 377 0.36 -5.24 -4.87
N ILE A 378 -0.77 -5.89 -5.12
CA ILE A 378 -2.03 -5.22 -5.41
C ILE A 378 -2.78 -5.15 -4.08
N ASP A 379 -2.81 -3.95 -3.51
CA ASP A 379 -3.60 -3.65 -2.32
C ASP A 379 -5.09 -3.84 -2.63
N HIS A 380 -5.81 -4.50 -1.72
CA HIS A 380 -7.21 -4.87 -1.89
C HIS A 380 -7.46 -5.53 -3.26
N ALA A 381 -6.91 -6.73 -3.48
CA ALA A 381 -6.92 -7.41 -4.78
C ALA A 381 -8.32 -7.68 -5.31
N MET A 382 -9.33 -7.74 -4.43
CA MET A 382 -10.74 -7.80 -4.80
C MET A 382 -11.15 -6.67 -5.75
N SER A 383 -10.44 -5.54 -5.77
CA SER A 383 -10.61 -4.44 -6.73
C SER A 383 -10.54 -4.86 -8.21
N LEU A 384 -9.90 -5.99 -8.51
CA LEU A 384 -9.93 -6.61 -9.84
C LEU A 384 -11.35 -7.03 -10.25
N TYR A 385 -12.20 -7.36 -9.28
CA TYR A 385 -13.55 -7.87 -9.45
C TYR A 385 -14.61 -6.85 -9.02
N ARG A 386 -14.47 -6.24 -7.85
CA ARG A 386 -15.40 -5.26 -7.28
C ARG A 386 -14.73 -4.34 -6.25
N LEU A 387 -15.26 -3.13 -6.10
CA LEU A 387 -14.95 -2.24 -4.98
C LEU A 387 -16.24 -1.82 -4.28
N PHE A 388 -16.17 -1.62 -2.97
CA PHE A 388 -17.30 -1.07 -2.21
C PHE A 388 -17.24 0.45 -2.30
N TRP A 389 -18.26 1.04 -2.94
CA TRP A 389 -18.38 2.47 -3.18
C TRP A 389 -19.34 3.09 -2.19
N ILE A 390 -18.92 4.21 -1.61
CA ILE A 390 -19.68 5.07 -0.71
C ILE A 390 -19.93 6.37 -1.48
N ALA A 391 -21.19 6.66 -1.81
CA ALA A 391 -21.52 7.89 -2.50
C ALA A 391 -21.37 9.12 -1.59
N GLU A 392 -21.21 10.30 -2.19
CA GLU A 392 -21.21 11.57 -1.47
C GLU A 392 -22.50 11.73 -0.63
N GLY A 393 -22.35 12.17 0.63
CA GLY A 393 -23.47 12.30 1.58
C GLY A 393 -23.85 11.01 2.33
N PHE A 394 -23.27 9.86 2.00
CA PHE A 394 -23.54 8.57 2.64
C PHE A 394 -22.40 8.10 3.55
N SER A 395 -22.72 7.17 4.46
CA SER A 395 -21.77 6.51 5.36
C SER A 395 -21.30 5.16 4.79
N ALA A 396 -20.28 4.56 5.41
CA ALA A 396 -19.81 3.23 5.02
C ALA A 396 -20.88 2.12 5.16
N ALA A 397 -21.89 2.30 6.02
CA ALA A 397 -22.99 1.34 6.13
C ALA A 397 -23.93 1.35 4.92
N ASP A 398 -23.94 2.43 4.14
CA ASP A 398 -24.88 2.64 3.03
C ASP A 398 -24.27 2.35 1.65
N GLY A 399 -22.99 1.93 1.60
CA GLY A 399 -22.30 1.71 0.33
C GLY A 399 -22.80 0.49 -0.45
N ALA A 400 -22.30 0.37 -1.68
CA ALA A 400 -22.64 -0.72 -2.59
C ALA A 400 -21.39 -1.26 -3.30
N TYR A 401 -21.35 -2.56 -3.59
CA TYR A 401 -20.30 -3.10 -4.45
C TYR A 401 -20.54 -2.70 -5.91
N VAL A 402 -19.53 -2.11 -6.54
CA VAL A 402 -19.47 -1.84 -7.98
C VAL A 402 -18.47 -2.79 -8.61
N ARG A 403 -18.91 -3.52 -9.62
CA ARG A 403 -18.13 -4.53 -10.35
C ARG A 403 -17.22 -3.88 -11.39
N TYR A 404 -16.04 -4.47 -11.53
CA TYR A 404 -15.08 -4.17 -12.58
C TYR A 404 -15.09 -5.29 -13.64
N PRO A 405 -14.71 -4.99 -14.90
CA PRO A 405 -14.55 -5.98 -15.97
C PRO A 405 -13.46 -7.02 -15.69
N PHE A 406 -13.76 -8.02 -14.85
CA PHE A 406 -12.79 -8.88 -14.19
C PHE A 406 -11.88 -9.62 -15.17
N THR A 407 -12.44 -10.23 -16.21
CA THR A 407 -11.67 -10.90 -17.27
C THR A 407 -10.64 -9.95 -17.89
N ARG A 408 -11.02 -8.70 -18.17
CA ARG A 408 -10.15 -7.71 -18.81
C ARG A 408 -9.13 -7.12 -17.85
N MET A 409 -9.50 -6.92 -16.59
CA MET A 409 -8.58 -6.54 -15.51
C MET A 409 -7.48 -7.59 -15.33
N LEU A 410 -7.83 -8.88 -15.28
CA LEU A 410 -6.86 -9.98 -15.20
C LEU A 410 -5.93 -10.04 -16.40
N ASN A 411 -6.47 -9.89 -17.62
CA ASN A 411 -5.66 -9.82 -18.84
C ASN A 411 -4.66 -8.67 -18.80
N ALA A 412 -5.11 -7.48 -18.38
CA ALA A 412 -4.27 -6.29 -18.32
C ALA A 412 -3.13 -6.44 -17.29
N LEU A 413 -3.44 -6.97 -16.10
CA LEU A 413 -2.47 -7.26 -15.05
C LEU A 413 -1.46 -8.32 -15.48
N ALA A 414 -1.93 -9.45 -16.01
CA ALA A 414 -1.07 -10.54 -16.49
C ALA A 414 -0.15 -10.08 -17.62
N ALA A 415 -0.64 -9.23 -18.55
CA ALA A 415 0.19 -8.69 -19.63
C ALA A 415 1.37 -7.87 -19.10
N VAL A 416 1.14 -6.97 -18.13
CA VAL A 416 2.21 -6.19 -17.50
C VAL A 416 3.17 -7.10 -16.72
N SER A 417 2.63 -8.02 -15.91
CA SER A 417 3.41 -8.99 -15.14
C SER A 417 4.34 -9.83 -16.02
N GLN A 418 3.83 -10.35 -17.15
CA GLN A 418 4.64 -11.14 -18.10
C GLN A 418 5.68 -10.29 -18.83
N ALA A 419 5.30 -9.10 -19.30
CA ALA A 419 6.21 -8.21 -20.02
C ALA A 419 7.38 -7.74 -19.15
N ARG A 420 7.12 -7.51 -17.85
CA ARG A 420 8.11 -6.99 -16.88
C ARG A 420 8.77 -8.09 -16.04
N ARG A 421 8.33 -9.35 -16.21
CA ARG A 421 8.80 -10.50 -15.43
C ARG A 421 8.67 -10.27 -13.92
N THR A 422 7.50 -9.76 -13.53
CA THR A 422 7.21 -9.34 -12.16
C THR A 422 6.20 -10.27 -11.51
N ILE A 423 6.51 -10.76 -10.32
CA ILE A 423 5.60 -11.58 -9.51
C ILE A 423 4.47 -10.69 -9.00
N VAL A 424 3.23 -11.17 -9.10
CA VAL A 424 2.05 -10.45 -8.57
C VAL A 424 1.58 -11.11 -7.29
N ILE A 425 1.51 -10.31 -6.22
CA ILE A 425 0.90 -10.68 -4.95
C ILE A 425 -0.39 -9.88 -4.81
N GLY A 426 -1.53 -10.54 -4.66
CA GLY A 426 -2.80 -9.89 -4.38
C GLY A 426 -3.14 -10.01 -2.91
N GLU A 427 -3.35 -8.89 -2.24
CA GLU A 427 -3.89 -8.90 -0.89
C GLU A 427 -5.37 -9.27 -0.91
N ASP A 428 -5.69 -10.46 -0.40
CA ASP A 428 -7.03 -11.04 -0.40
C ASP A 428 -7.58 -11.26 1.03
N LEU A 429 -7.60 -10.19 1.84
CA LEU A 429 -8.12 -10.15 3.21
C LEU A 429 -9.51 -9.48 3.26
N GLY A 430 -10.26 -9.73 4.33
CA GLY A 430 -11.62 -9.21 4.49
C GLY A 430 -12.68 -10.03 3.73
N VAL A 431 -13.68 -9.34 3.16
CA VAL A 431 -14.85 -9.96 2.49
C VAL A 431 -14.49 -10.40 1.07
N VAL A 432 -13.82 -11.54 0.96
CA VAL A 432 -13.39 -12.10 -0.34
C VAL A 432 -14.56 -12.81 -1.05
N PRO A 433 -14.87 -12.46 -2.32
CA PRO A 433 -15.90 -13.14 -3.08
C PRO A 433 -15.64 -14.65 -3.25
N SER A 434 -16.69 -15.46 -3.21
CA SER A 434 -16.57 -16.90 -3.46
C SER A 434 -15.98 -17.17 -4.84
N GLY A 435 -15.01 -18.08 -4.93
CA GLY A 435 -14.28 -18.39 -6.15
C GLY A 435 -13.13 -17.43 -6.51
N PHE A 436 -13.00 -16.27 -5.86
CA PHE A 436 -11.96 -15.29 -6.21
C PHE A 436 -10.54 -15.84 -6.01
N ARG A 437 -10.29 -16.48 -4.86
CA ARG A 437 -9.01 -17.15 -4.54
C ARG A 437 -8.66 -18.28 -5.52
N GLU A 438 -9.67 -18.99 -6.03
CA GLU A 438 -9.49 -20.03 -7.04
C GLU A 438 -8.99 -19.42 -8.35
N VAL A 439 -9.60 -18.31 -8.79
CA VAL A 439 -9.18 -17.58 -9.98
C VAL A 439 -7.76 -17.03 -9.82
N MET A 440 -7.44 -16.39 -8.68
CA MET A 440 -6.09 -15.89 -8.38
C MET A 440 -5.05 -17.01 -8.54
N ARG A 441 -5.32 -18.19 -7.95
CA ARG A 441 -4.42 -19.35 -8.06
C ARG A 441 -4.23 -19.79 -9.50
N GLN A 442 -5.32 -19.91 -10.27
CA GLN A 442 -5.28 -20.34 -11.68
C GLN A 442 -4.48 -19.38 -12.57
N VAL A 443 -4.50 -18.08 -12.27
CA VAL A 443 -3.76 -17.05 -13.01
C VAL A 443 -2.45 -16.65 -12.34
N GLU A 444 -1.94 -17.43 -11.38
CA GLU A 444 -0.64 -17.25 -10.71
C GLU A 444 -0.48 -15.91 -9.95
N ILE A 445 -1.58 -15.32 -9.48
CA ILE A 445 -1.54 -14.24 -8.50
C ILE A 445 -1.37 -14.87 -7.12
N GLN A 446 -0.30 -14.51 -6.42
CA GLN A 446 -0.02 -15.05 -5.10
C GLN A 446 -1.00 -14.44 -4.08
N SER A 447 -1.71 -15.27 -3.33
CA SER A 447 -2.55 -14.85 -2.21
C SER A 447 -1.72 -14.31 -1.04
N TYR A 448 -2.35 -13.63 -0.09
CA TYR A 448 -1.73 -13.06 1.09
C TYR A 448 -2.26 -13.72 2.37
N ARG A 449 -1.38 -14.41 3.11
CA ARG A 449 -1.75 -15.28 4.26
C ARG A 449 -1.12 -14.78 5.55
N VAL A 450 -1.92 -14.22 6.43
CA VAL A 450 -1.48 -13.65 7.71
C VAL A 450 -1.79 -14.63 8.84
N LEU A 451 -0.79 -15.04 9.63
CA LEU A 451 -0.94 -15.98 10.75
C LEU A 451 -2.16 -15.69 11.63
N PHE A 452 -2.39 -14.42 11.99
CA PHE A 452 -3.48 -14.03 12.87
C PHE A 452 -4.88 -14.20 12.28
N PHE A 453 -4.99 -14.35 10.95
CA PHE A 453 -6.24 -14.60 10.24
C PHE A 453 -6.43 -16.06 9.82
N GLU A 454 -5.36 -16.85 9.83
CA GLU A 454 -5.41 -18.27 9.45
C GLU A 454 -5.89 -19.12 10.62
N LYS A 455 -7.19 -19.03 10.87
CA LYS A 455 -7.90 -19.73 11.95
C LYS A 455 -9.15 -20.44 11.43
N ARG A 456 -9.53 -21.49 12.14
CA ARG A 456 -10.84 -22.13 12.02
C ARG A 456 -11.40 -22.29 13.42
N GLU A 457 -12.54 -21.67 13.68
CA GLU A 457 -13.09 -21.55 15.04
C GLU A 457 -11.99 -21.01 15.98
N ASP A 458 -11.70 -21.71 17.09
CA ASP A 458 -10.70 -21.30 18.07
C ASP A 458 -9.27 -21.85 17.79
N PHE A 459 -9.02 -22.40 16.60
CA PHE A 459 -7.77 -23.08 16.26
C PHE A 459 -7.01 -22.33 15.17
N PHE A 460 -5.72 -22.04 15.41
CA PHE A 460 -4.81 -21.64 14.34
C PHE A 460 -4.60 -22.79 13.37
N LEU A 461 -4.67 -22.49 12.08
CA LEU A 461 -4.40 -23.47 11.04
C LEU A 461 -2.92 -23.84 11.04
N PRO A 462 -2.58 -25.13 10.85
CA PRO A 462 -1.20 -25.52 10.75
C PRO A 462 -0.61 -25.05 9.41
N PRO A 463 0.72 -24.82 9.31
CA PRO A 463 1.34 -24.26 8.11
C PRO A 463 1.07 -25.04 6.82
N GLU A 464 0.83 -26.36 6.90
CA GLU A 464 0.53 -27.20 5.74
C GLU A 464 -0.85 -26.90 5.12
N ALA A 465 -1.72 -26.17 5.82
CA ALA A 465 -3.02 -25.74 5.29
C ALA A 465 -2.91 -24.49 4.39
N TYR A 466 -1.76 -23.80 4.41
CA TYR A 466 -1.55 -22.60 3.61
C TYR A 466 -1.34 -23.00 2.14
N PRO A 467 -1.87 -22.23 1.17
CA PRO A 467 -1.66 -22.53 -0.25
C PRO A 467 -0.21 -22.28 -0.68
N CYS A 468 0.23 -22.99 -1.74
CA CYS A 468 1.53 -22.80 -2.37
C CYS A 468 1.63 -21.42 -3.04
N GLU A 469 0.61 -21.02 -3.78
CA GLU A 469 0.53 -19.73 -4.50
C GLU A 469 0.19 -18.59 -3.55
N ALA A 470 1.08 -18.33 -2.59
CA ALA A 470 0.89 -17.29 -1.60
C ALA A 470 2.20 -16.69 -1.07
N LEU A 471 2.05 -15.48 -0.55
CA LEU A 471 2.92 -14.86 0.42
C LEU A 471 2.34 -15.07 1.82
N ALA A 472 3.07 -15.77 2.67
CA ALA A 472 2.74 -15.92 4.08
C ALA A 472 3.50 -14.91 4.93
N CYS A 473 2.89 -14.42 6.01
CA CYS A 473 3.53 -13.56 6.99
C CYS A 473 2.90 -13.75 8.38
N VAL A 474 3.60 -13.27 9.41
CA VAL A 474 3.06 -13.25 10.77
C VAL A 474 2.04 -12.12 10.93
N THR A 475 2.41 -10.93 10.48
CA THR A 475 1.62 -9.70 10.62
C THR A 475 1.85 -8.75 9.44
N THR A 476 1.15 -7.62 9.41
CA THR A 476 1.25 -6.56 8.39
C THR A 476 1.38 -5.19 9.04
N HIS A 477 1.50 -4.13 8.22
CA HIS A 477 1.55 -2.75 8.70
C HIS A 477 0.22 -2.25 9.29
N ASP A 478 -0.91 -2.85 8.90
CA ASP A 478 -2.25 -2.56 9.41
C ASP A 478 -2.58 -3.29 10.71
N LEU A 479 -1.69 -4.19 11.14
CA LEU A 479 -1.87 -5.01 12.32
C LEU A 479 -0.84 -4.68 13.39
N HIS A 480 -1.14 -5.16 14.59
CA HIS A 480 -0.19 -5.19 15.70
C HIS A 480 1.12 -5.90 15.31
N THR A 481 2.25 -5.41 15.82
CA THR A 481 3.51 -6.15 15.74
C THR A 481 3.38 -7.45 16.53
N LEU A 482 4.26 -8.43 16.29
CA LEU A 482 4.20 -9.68 17.05
C LEU A 482 4.41 -9.44 18.55
N ALA A 483 5.33 -8.54 18.92
CA ALA A 483 5.57 -8.15 20.30
C ALA A 483 4.37 -7.38 20.90
N GLY A 484 3.77 -6.47 20.13
CA GLY A 484 2.59 -5.71 20.52
C GLY A 484 1.39 -6.62 20.81
N TRP A 485 1.14 -7.60 19.95
CA TRP A 485 0.11 -8.60 20.18
C TRP A 485 0.40 -9.49 21.40
N TRP A 486 1.65 -9.92 21.59
CA TRP A 486 1.99 -10.78 22.72
C TRP A 486 1.74 -10.11 24.07
N SER A 487 2.09 -8.83 24.17
CA SER A 487 1.96 -8.04 25.40
C SER A 487 0.54 -7.49 25.62
N GLY A 488 -0.27 -7.40 24.56
CA GLY A 488 -1.58 -6.75 24.60
C GLY A 488 -1.53 -5.24 24.34
N ARG A 489 -0.42 -4.71 23.80
CA ARG A 489 -0.25 -3.27 23.54
C ARG A 489 -1.29 -2.74 22.57
N ASP A 490 -1.72 -3.53 21.60
CA ASP A 490 -2.76 -3.16 20.64
C ASP A 490 -4.13 -2.92 21.29
N ILE A 491 -4.45 -3.68 22.34
CA ILE A 491 -5.66 -3.49 23.15
C ILE A 491 -5.53 -2.18 23.94
N ASP A 492 -4.35 -1.92 24.51
CA ASP A 492 -4.08 -0.69 25.26
C ASP A 492 -4.19 0.54 24.36
N VAL A 493 -3.57 0.52 23.18
CA VAL A 493 -3.66 1.61 22.19
C VAL A 493 -5.11 1.84 21.77
N ARG A 494 -5.87 0.78 21.44
CA ARG A 494 -7.28 0.89 21.07
C ARG A 494 -8.16 1.47 22.20
N CYS A 495 -7.81 1.20 23.45
CA CYS A 495 -8.46 1.79 24.60
C CYS A 495 -8.09 3.28 24.76
N GLU A 496 -6.80 3.62 24.62
CA GLU A 496 -6.27 4.99 24.70
C GLU A 496 -6.95 5.93 23.69
N ILE A 497 -7.25 5.42 22.49
CA ILE A 497 -7.89 6.17 21.41
C ILE A 497 -9.43 6.02 21.38
N GLY A 498 -10.02 5.34 22.35
CA GLY A 498 -11.49 5.21 22.49
C GLY A 498 -12.18 4.26 21.51
N MET A 499 -11.44 3.40 20.79
CA MET A 499 -12.02 2.35 19.94
C MET A 499 -12.54 1.14 20.73
N VAL A 500 -12.11 1.00 21.99
CA VAL A 500 -12.51 -0.07 22.91
C VAL A 500 -12.79 0.57 24.28
N GLY A 501 -13.90 0.21 24.91
CA GLY A 501 -14.21 0.72 26.25
C GLY A 501 -13.45 0.00 27.37
N ASP A 502 -13.20 0.69 28.49
CA ASP A 502 -12.52 0.13 29.67
C ASP A 502 -13.15 -1.19 30.18
N VAL A 503 -14.47 -1.32 30.01
CA VAL A 503 -15.23 -2.51 30.43
C VAL A 503 -14.97 -3.74 29.55
N GLU A 504 -14.54 -3.53 28.30
CA GLU A 504 -14.25 -4.59 27.33
C GLU A 504 -12.80 -5.09 27.44
N VAL A 505 -11.87 -4.25 27.93
CA VAL A 505 -10.43 -4.57 28.04
C VAL A 505 -10.16 -5.88 28.78
N PRO A 506 -10.77 -6.18 29.95
CA PRO A 506 -10.55 -7.45 30.64
C PRO A 506 -10.94 -8.68 29.79
N LEU A 507 -12.05 -8.59 29.05
CA LEU A 507 -12.53 -9.66 28.17
C LEU A 507 -11.56 -9.88 27.00
N LEU A 508 -11.07 -8.80 26.39
CA LEU A 508 -10.08 -8.88 25.31
C LEU A 508 -8.76 -9.47 25.79
N ARG A 509 -8.32 -9.14 27.01
CA ARG A 509 -7.10 -9.70 27.62
C ARG A 509 -7.25 -11.19 27.94
N GLU A 510 -8.43 -11.61 28.41
CA GLU A 510 -8.74 -13.03 28.61
C GLU A 510 -8.75 -13.80 27.28
N ALA A 511 -9.40 -13.25 26.26
CA ALA A 511 -9.39 -13.80 24.90
C ALA A 511 -7.95 -13.89 24.34
N ARG A 512 -7.12 -12.86 24.52
CA ARG A 512 -5.69 -12.88 24.14
C ARG A 512 -4.90 -13.96 24.89
N ALA A 513 -5.14 -14.14 26.19
CA ALA A 513 -4.49 -15.19 26.96
C ALA A 513 -4.91 -16.60 26.49
N HIS A 514 -6.18 -16.78 26.12
CA HIS A 514 -6.65 -18.01 25.48
C HIS A 514 -5.95 -18.22 24.13
N GLU A 515 -5.96 -17.22 23.27
CA GLU A 515 -5.36 -17.26 21.93
C GLU A 515 -3.86 -17.59 21.96
N ARG A 516 -3.10 -16.98 22.89
CA ARG A 516 -1.68 -17.33 23.11
C ARG A 516 -1.50 -18.81 23.44
N ARG A 517 -2.35 -19.40 24.30
CA ARG A 517 -2.28 -20.84 24.61
C ARG A 517 -2.56 -21.70 23.39
N ARG A 518 -3.54 -21.33 22.56
CA ARG A 518 -3.86 -22.02 21.30
C ARG A 518 -2.66 -22.02 20.35
N LEU A 519 -2.01 -20.87 20.21
CA LEU A 519 -0.83 -20.71 19.36
C LEU A 519 0.39 -21.48 19.89
N LEU A 520 0.64 -21.45 21.21
CA LEU A 520 1.67 -22.29 21.85
C LEU A 520 1.37 -23.79 21.69
N GLY A 521 0.10 -24.19 21.70
CA GLY A 521 -0.33 -25.55 21.38
C GLY A 521 0.07 -25.96 19.97
N LEU A 522 -0.17 -25.11 18.97
CA LEU A 522 0.27 -25.36 17.60
C LEU A 522 1.81 -25.46 17.51
N LEU A 523 2.55 -24.62 18.25
CA LEU A 523 4.01 -24.77 18.34
C LEU A 523 4.42 -26.11 18.97
N ALA A 524 3.69 -26.60 19.97
CA ALA A 524 3.97 -27.91 20.58
C ALA A 524 3.74 -29.05 19.58
N ASP A 525 2.64 -29.01 18.85
CA ASP A 525 2.28 -30.00 17.83
C ASP A 525 3.33 -30.08 16.71
N LYS A 526 3.99 -28.95 16.41
CA LYS A 526 5.07 -28.85 15.42
C LYS A 526 6.48 -29.03 15.99
N GLY A 527 6.60 -29.37 17.28
CA GLY A 527 7.88 -29.58 17.95
C GLY A 527 8.74 -28.31 18.06
N LEU A 528 8.11 -27.14 18.04
CA LEU A 528 8.73 -25.82 18.10
C LEU A 528 8.56 -25.11 19.45
N LEU A 529 7.72 -25.63 20.34
CA LEU A 529 7.44 -24.99 21.64
C LEU A 529 8.69 -24.97 22.54
N PRO A 530 9.15 -23.79 22.98
CA PRO A 530 10.20 -23.70 23.99
C PRO A 530 9.74 -24.32 25.33
N ASP A 531 10.60 -25.10 25.98
CA ASP A 531 10.22 -25.84 27.21
C ASP A 531 9.71 -24.92 28.33
N ALA A 532 10.28 -23.73 28.47
CA ALA A 532 9.85 -22.72 29.43
C ALA A 532 8.39 -22.26 29.22
N MET A 533 7.83 -22.42 28.02
CA MET A 533 6.45 -22.03 27.68
C MET A 533 5.43 -23.17 27.85
N ARG A 534 5.86 -24.39 28.21
CA ARG A 534 4.93 -25.52 28.45
C ARG A 534 3.93 -25.24 29.58
N PRO A 535 4.31 -24.67 30.74
CA PRO A 535 3.34 -24.33 31.79
C PRO A 535 2.32 -23.29 31.31
N VAL A 536 2.76 -22.30 30.52
CA VAL A 536 1.87 -21.27 29.95
C VAL A 536 0.85 -21.89 29.01
N MET A 537 1.30 -22.73 28.06
CA MET A 537 0.42 -23.45 27.13
C MET A 537 -0.65 -24.27 27.86
N ARG A 538 -0.30 -24.93 28.97
CA ARG A 538 -1.22 -25.74 29.78
C ARG A 538 -2.14 -24.90 30.68
N GLY A 539 -1.92 -23.59 30.78
CA GLY A 539 -2.64 -22.72 31.72
C GLY A 539 -2.20 -22.89 33.18
N GLU A 540 -1.01 -23.45 33.42
CA GLU A 540 -0.41 -23.65 34.74
C GLU A 540 0.41 -22.43 35.20
N ALA A 541 0.76 -21.53 34.28
CA ALA A 541 1.46 -20.28 34.55
C ALA A 541 0.96 -19.15 33.63
N GLU A 542 1.18 -17.90 34.05
CA GLU A 542 0.95 -16.74 33.20
C GLU A 542 2.05 -16.58 32.16
N ALA A 543 1.68 -16.08 30.98
CA ALA A 543 2.65 -15.72 29.95
C ALA A 543 3.50 -14.52 30.40
N PRO A 544 4.81 -14.50 30.10
CA PRO A 544 5.64 -13.31 30.32
C PRO A 544 5.05 -12.07 29.63
N ARG A 545 5.24 -10.89 30.25
CA ARG A 545 4.76 -9.61 29.69
C ARG A 545 5.35 -9.35 28.31
N ASP A 546 6.68 -9.42 28.22
CA ASP A 546 7.40 -9.21 26.97
C ASP A 546 7.51 -10.53 26.20
N LEU A 547 7.51 -10.43 24.87
CA LEU A 547 7.65 -11.58 23.99
C LEU A 547 9.03 -12.22 24.16
N PRO A 548 9.14 -13.49 24.60
CA PRO A 548 10.42 -14.17 24.66
C PRO A 548 11.00 -14.38 23.26
N GLU A 549 12.29 -14.11 23.07
CA GLU A 549 12.99 -14.32 21.79
C GLU A 549 12.80 -15.74 21.25
N SER A 550 12.80 -16.75 22.13
CA SER A 550 12.56 -18.15 21.75
C SER A 550 11.16 -18.38 21.16
N VAL A 551 10.14 -17.64 21.62
CA VAL A 551 8.78 -17.71 21.08
C VAL A 551 8.70 -16.97 19.76
N ALA A 552 9.29 -15.77 19.66
CA ALA A 552 9.38 -15.01 18.41
C ALA A 552 10.01 -15.87 17.30
N LEU A 553 11.14 -16.51 17.61
CA LEU A 553 11.85 -17.41 16.71
C LEU A 553 10.98 -18.62 16.30
N ALA A 554 10.32 -19.26 17.27
CA ALA A 554 9.47 -20.43 17.03
C ALA A 554 8.29 -20.10 16.11
N LEU A 555 7.67 -18.93 16.26
CA LEU A 555 6.57 -18.48 15.39
C LEU A 555 7.03 -18.18 13.97
N HIS A 556 8.18 -17.53 13.80
CA HIS A 556 8.75 -17.31 12.48
C HIS A 556 9.12 -18.63 11.79
N ARG A 557 9.68 -19.61 12.52
CA ARG A 557 9.90 -20.96 11.99
C ARG A 557 8.60 -21.65 11.59
N LEU A 558 7.58 -21.56 12.43
CA LEU A 558 6.28 -22.17 12.17
C LEU A 558 5.72 -21.69 10.83
N VAL A 559 5.62 -20.37 10.62
CA VAL A 559 5.04 -19.83 9.38
C VAL A 559 5.99 -20.04 8.19
N ALA A 560 7.30 -19.95 8.39
CA ALA A 560 8.28 -20.21 7.33
C ALA A 560 8.16 -21.64 6.77
N ARG A 561 7.68 -22.62 7.56
CA ARG A 561 7.44 -24.00 7.09
C ARG A 561 6.27 -24.17 6.14
N ALA A 562 5.37 -23.18 6.04
CA ALA A 562 4.26 -23.21 5.09
C ALA A 562 4.77 -23.53 3.66
N PRO A 563 3.98 -24.24 2.82
CA PRO A 563 4.37 -24.52 1.45
C PRO A 563 4.29 -23.28 0.56
N SER A 564 3.74 -22.17 1.06
CA SER A 564 3.68 -20.88 0.38
C SER A 564 5.03 -20.46 -0.20
N ARG A 565 5.04 -20.12 -1.48
CA ARG A 565 6.24 -19.75 -2.27
C ARG A 565 7.01 -18.59 -1.63
N LEU A 566 6.29 -17.60 -1.11
CA LEU A 566 6.88 -16.41 -0.49
C LEU A 566 6.61 -16.41 1.02
N PHE A 567 7.57 -15.95 1.80
CA PHE A 567 7.40 -15.64 3.23
C PHE A 567 7.99 -14.26 3.53
N ALA A 568 7.22 -13.38 4.15
CA ALA A 568 7.63 -12.01 4.44
C ALA A 568 7.72 -11.78 5.94
N VAL A 569 8.80 -11.10 6.38
CA VAL A 569 9.01 -10.72 7.77
C VAL A 569 9.14 -9.21 7.93
N PRO A 570 8.26 -8.55 8.70
CA PRO A 570 8.38 -7.13 8.99
C PRO A 570 9.65 -6.77 9.75
N ALA A 571 10.25 -5.62 9.42
CA ALA A 571 11.41 -5.07 10.11
C ALA A 571 11.12 -4.83 11.60
N GLU A 572 9.87 -4.53 11.93
CA GLU A 572 9.35 -4.41 13.29
C GLU A 572 9.55 -5.72 14.08
N ASP A 573 9.23 -6.87 13.48
CA ASP A 573 9.43 -8.17 14.12
C ASP A 573 10.92 -8.55 14.21
N LEU A 574 11.74 -8.17 13.22
CA LEU A 574 13.21 -8.37 13.24
C LEU A 574 13.92 -7.52 14.33
N THR A 575 13.29 -6.43 14.76
CA THR A 575 13.82 -5.48 15.75
C THR A 575 13.10 -5.55 17.09
N GLY A 576 12.02 -6.34 17.20
CA GLY A 576 11.23 -6.49 18.43
C GLY A 576 10.41 -5.25 18.77
N ALA A 577 10.02 -4.46 17.76
CA ALA A 577 9.22 -3.26 17.94
C ALA A 577 7.85 -3.60 18.55
N MET A 578 7.45 -2.83 19.57
CA MET A 578 6.20 -3.06 20.31
C MET A 578 5.00 -2.34 19.69
N GLU A 579 5.25 -1.18 19.09
CA GLU A 579 4.21 -0.23 18.69
C GLU A 579 3.83 -0.41 17.22
N GLN A 580 2.54 -0.17 16.91
CA GLN A 580 2.02 -0.20 15.55
C GLN A 580 2.49 1.01 14.72
N VAL A 581 2.67 0.78 13.43
CA VAL A 581 2.91 1.86 12.46
C VAL A 581 1.61 2.48 11.95
N ASN A 582 0.52 1.71 11.95
CA ASN A 582 -0.82 2.15 11.57
C ASN A 582 -1.89 1.45 12.43
N VAL A 583 -2.98 2.16 12.73
CA VAL A 583 -4.22 1.63 13.30
C VAL A 583 -5.36 1.94 12.32
N PRO A 584 -5.87 0.94 11.56
CA PRO A 584 -6.95 1.17 10.60
C PRO A 584 -8.19 1.80 11.22
N GLY A 585 -8.83 2.71 10.47
CA GLY A 585 -10.02 3.42 10.93
C GLY A 585 -9.74 4.63 11.84
N THR A 586 -8.48 5.09 11.90
CA THR A 586 -8.08 6.30 12.63
C THR A 586 -7.48 7.33 11.68
N MET A 587 -7.59 8.60 12.03
CA MET A 587 -7.01 9.74 11.31
C MET A 587 -5.96 10.42 12.19
N ASP A 588 -6.40 11.13 13.22
CA ASP A 588 -5.56 11.93 14.13
C ASP A 588 -5.40 11.28 15.52
N GLU A 589 -6.16 10.23 15.81
CA GLU A 589 -6.19 9.56 17.11
C GLU A 589 -4.91 8.75 17.38
N HIS A 590 -4.25 8.27 16.32
CA HIS A 590 -2.98 7.55 16.38
C HIS A 590 -1.98 8.17 15.41
N ALA A 591 -0.68 8.16 15.76
CA ALA A 591 0.40 8.69 14.92
C ALA A 591 0.74 7.73 13.76
N ASN A 592 -0.23 7.47 12.89
CA ASN A 592 -0.11 6.61 11.72
C ASN A 592 1.02 7.11 10.80
N TRP A 593 1.75 6.19 10.17
CA TRP A 593 2.76 6.47 9.13
C TRP A 593 3.93 7.39 9.56
N ARG A 594 4.07 7.64 10.86
CA ARG A 594 5.07 8.56 11.42
C ARG A 594 6.11 7.87 12.28
N ARG A 595 5.81 6.71 12.85
CA ARG A 595 6.70 6.02 13.78
C ARG A 595 7.93 5.46 13.05
N LYS A 596 9.11 5.72 13.58
CA LYS A 596 10.38 5.17 13.08
C LYS A 596 10.71 3.85 13.77
N LEU A 597 11.48 2.99 13.09
CA LEU A 597 12.08 1.81 13.71
C LEU A 597 12.98 2.22 14.88
N SER A 598 13.08 1.39 15.91
CA SER A 598 13.91 1.68 17.09
C SER A 598 15.41 1.50 16.85
N ILE A 599 15.79 0.77 15.80
CA ILE A 599 17.17 0.39 15.47
C ILE A 599 17.59 1.04 14.15
N GLY A 600 18.80 1.61 14.13
CA GLY A 600 19.43 2.13 12.90
C GLY A 600 19.97 1.03 12.00
N LEU A 601 20.10 1.31 10.70
CA LEU A 601 20.64 0.36 9.72
C LEU A 601 22.07 -0.09 10.06
N GLU A 602 22.85 0.76 10.70
CA GLU A 602 24.22 0.48 11.12
C GLU A 602 24.29 -0.66 12.14
N ASP A 603 23.29 -0.76 13.02
CA ASP A 603 23.22 -1.76 14.09
C ASP A 603 22.38 -2.99 13.72
N LEU A 604 21.54 -2.89 12.68
CA LEU A 604 20.54 -3.90 12.32
C LEU A 604 21.12 -5.30 12.14
N ALA A 605 22.20 -5.43 11.37
CA ALA A 605 22.84 -6.73 11.10
C ALA A 605 23.40 -7.40 12.36
N SER A 606 23.74 -6.61 13.39
CA SER A 606 24.27 -7.09 14.67
C SER A 606 23.20 -7.36 15.72
N HIS A 607 21.97 -6.85 15.50
CA HIS A 607 20.85 -6.99 16.42
C HIS A 607 20.53 -8.47 16.69
N GLY A 608 20.37 -8.83 17.98
CA GLY A 608 20.21 -10.21 18.42
C GLY A 608 19.04 -10.92 17.74
N LEU A 609 17.86 -10.31 17.78
CA LEU A 609 16.64 -10.86 17.20
C LEU A 609 16.71 -10.95 15.67
N PHE A 610 17.34 -9.97 15.00
CA PHE A 610 17.54 -10.00 13.56
C PHE A 610 18.37 -11.22 13.17
N ARG A 611 19.51 -11.44 13.84
CA ARG A 611 20.39 -12.60 13.57
C ARG A 611 19.68 -13.92 13.86
N ALA A 612 18.97 -14.01 14.98
CA ALA A 612 18.28 -15.23 15.37
C ALA A 612 17.18 -15.62 14.36
N ILE A 613 16.30 -14.67 14.01
CA ILE A 613 15.21 -14.91 13.06
C ILE A 613 15.79 -15.24 11.68
N THR A 614 16.67 -14.40 11.14
CA THR A 614 17.19 -14.62 9.77
C THR A 614 17.99 -15.91 9.63
N ALA A 615 18.75 -16.32 10.66
CA ALA A 615 19.41 -17.62 10.68
C ALA A 615 18.40 -18.78 10.59
N ALA A 616 17.30 -18.71 11.35
CA ALA A 616 16.24 -19.72 11.26
C ALA A 616 15.55 -19.73 9.89
N LEU A 617 15.35 -18.58 9.25
CA LEU A 617 14.74 -18.53 7.92
C LEU A 617 15.64 -19.17 6.85
N ARG A 618 16.96 -19.00 6.95
CA ARG A 618 17.91 -19.70 6.06
C ARG A 618 17.83 -21.22 6.20
N GLU A 619 17.52 -21.73 7.38
CA GLU A 619 17.35 -23.17 7.61
C GLU A 619 16.00 -23.68 7.10
N GLU A 620 14.91 -22.97 7.36
CA GLU A 620 13.55 -23.39 6.96
C GLU A 620 13.29 -23.17 5.46
N ARG A 621 13.97 -22.18 4.85
CA ARG A 621 13.86 -21.80 3.43
C ARG A 621 15.24 -21.62 2.81
N PRO A 622 16.04 -22.71 2.67
CA PRO A 622 17.37 -22.63 2.12
C PRO A 622 17.31 -22.27 0.64
N ARG A 623 18.30 -21.50 0.17
CA ARG A 623 18.53 -21.32 -1.26
C ARG A 623 19.01 -22.66 -1.84
N PRO A 624 18.45 -23.12 -2.97
CA PRO A 624 19.02 -24.24 -3.71
C PRO A 624 20.48 -23.94 -4.04
N ALA A 625 21.35 -24.94 -3.91
CA ALA A 625 22.80 -24.83 -4.14
C ALA A 625 23.16 -24.52 -5.60
#